data_AF-A0A5B0TRE1-F1
#
_entry.id   AF-A0A5B0TRE1-F1
#
_cell.length_a   1.000
_cell.length_b   1.000
_cell.length_c   1.000
_cell.angle_alpha   90.00
_cell.angle_beta   90.00
_cell.angle_gamma   90.00
#
_symmetry.space_group_name_H-M   'P 1'
#
loop_
_entity.id
_entity.type
_entity.pdbx_description
1 polymer ?
#
loop_
_entity_poly.entity_id
_entity_poly.type
_entity_poly.pdbx_seq_one_letter_code
_entity_poly.pdbx_strand_id
1 'polypeptide(L)'
;MNVEFINPFLSSLINVLSTMAQTQLKPGKPRIKTDEIACGDVSGLIGMVGPQTRGSFSITFDEELALTIMERMLGERPDAIDEEVTDMVGEITNMVTGGAKNLLGEKGFDFDMATPIVVSGKGHTITHKSQGKKIIMPFSCDAGNANIEVSFDKL
;
A
#
# COMPACT_ATOMS: atom_id res chain seq x y z
N MET A 1 14.93 -1.57 11.48
CA MET A 1 14.64 -2.44 10.33
C MET A 1 15.13 -1.82 9.03
N ASN A 2 15.64 -2.67 8.15
CA ASN A 2 16.35 -2.30 6.91
C ASN A 2 15.37 -2.19 5.73
N VAL A 3 15.80 -1.62 4.60
CA VAL A 3 15.01 -1.53 3.36
C VAL A 3 14.51 -2.89 2.88
N GLU A 4 15.19 -3.98 3.25
CA GLU A 4 14.82 -5.35 2.88
C GLU A 4 13.41 -5.79 3.30
N PHE A 5 12.81 -5.12 4.30
CA PHE A 5 11.43 -5.38 4.72
C PHE A 5 10.38 -4.72 3.81
N ILE A 6 10.73 -3.70 3.03
CA ILE A 6 9.79 -3.08 2.08
C ILE A 6 9.71 -3.86 0.77
N ASN A 7 10.79 -4.54 0.39
CA ASN A 7 10.89 -5.25 -0.89
C ASN A 7 9.77 -6.28 -1.10
N PRO A 8 9.35 -7.06 -0.09
CA PRO A 8 8.17 -7.93 -0.19
C PRO A 8 6.90 -7.18 -0.60
N PHE A 9 6.58 -6.08 0.07
CA PHE A 9 5.40 -5.27 -0.23
C PHE A 9 5.46 -4.64 -1.63
N LEU A 10 6.64 -4.15 -2.01
CA LEU A 10 6.92 -3.64 -3.35
C LEU A 10 6.63 -4.69 -4.42
N SER A 11 7.25 -5.87 -4.29
CA SER A 11 7.10 -6.95 -5.26
C SER A 11 5.64 -7.41 -5.33
N SER A 12 4.97 -7.54 -4.19
CA SER A 12 3.55 -7.91 -4.13
C SER A 12 2.66 -6.87 -4.79
N LEU A 13 2.87 -5.57 -4.58
CA LEU A 13 2.11 -4.52 -5.25
C LEU A 13 2.28 -4.55 -6.77
N ILE A 14 3.53 -4.61 -7.24
CA ILE A 14 3.82 -4.67 -8.68
C ILE A 14 3.14 -5.89 -9.29
N ASN A 15 3.21 -7.05 -8.63
CA ASN A 15 2.58 -8.28 -9.13
C ASN A 15 1.06 -8.16 -9.18
N VAL A 16 0.41 -7.65 -8.13
CA VAL A 16 -1.05 -7.48 -8.09
C VAL A 16 -1.52 -6.54 -9.19
N LEU A 17 -0.94 -5.35 -9.31
CA LEU A 17 -1.39 -4.36 -10.29
C LEU A 17 -1.02 -4.71 -11.73
N SER A 18 0.12 -5.37 -11.96
CA SER A 18 0.46 -5.84 -13.31
C SER A 18 -0.44 -7.00 -13.76
N THR A 19 -0.81 -7.90 -12.85
CA THR A 19 -1.58 -9.10 -13.18
C THR A 19 -3.07 -8.81 -13.27
N MET A 20 -3.63 -8.10 -12.29
CA MET A 20 -5.07 -7.90 -12.16
C MET A 20 -5.53 -6.65 -12.90
N ALA A 21 -4.76 -5.57 -12.81
CA ALA A 21 -5.13 -4.27 -13.36
C ALA A 21 -4.34 -3.91 -14.62
N GLN A 22 -3.52 -4.82 -15.17
CA GLN A 22 -2.66 -4.58 -16.34
C GLN A 22 -1.86 -3.26 -16.27
N THR A 23 -1.54 -2.82 -15.05
CA THR A 23 -0.96 -1.51 -14.77
C THR A 23 0.50 -1.65 -14.41
N GLN A 24 1.37 -1.05 -15.21
CA GLN A 24 2.81 -1.07 -14.96
C GLN A 24 3.22 0.13 -14.10
N LEU A 25 3.27 -0.09 -12.79
CA LEU A 25 3.85 0.89 -11.87
C LEU A 25 5.37 0.97 -12.04
N LYS A 26 5.89 2.18 -12.20
CA LYS A 26 7.32 2.48 -12.17
C LYS A 26 7.72 2.85 -10.74
N PRO A 27 8.52 2.03 -10.06
CA PRO A 27 8.99 2.34 -8.71
C PRO A 27 9.95 3.53 -8.73
N GLY A 28 9.71 4.49 -7.84
CA GLY A 28 10.65 5.54 -7.50
C GLY A 28 11.68 5.10 -6.44
N LYS A 29 12.44 6.05 -5.92
CA LYS A 29 13.45 5.77 -4.88
C LYS A 29 12.79 5.71 -3.50
N PRO A 30 13.04 4.66 -2.69
CA PRO A 30 12.58 4.64 -1.31
C PRO A 30 13.29 5.74 -0.53
N ARG A 31 12.53 6.45 0.30
CA ARG A 31 13.06 7.50 1.19
C ARG A 31 12.50 7.35 2.59
N ILE A 32 13.24 7.85 3.59
CA ILE A 32 12.69 8.00 4.93
C ILE A 32 11.69 9.15 4.88
N LYS A 33 10.45 8.89 5.28
CA LYS A 33 9.40 9.91 5.29
C LYS A 33 9.70 10.92 6.39
N THR A 34 9.98 12.16 5.98
CA THR A 34 10.23 13.32 6.86
C THR A 34 9.12 14.36 6.79
N ASP A 35 8.22 14.22 5.81
CA ASP A 35 7.03 15.03 5.59
C ASP A 35 5.77 14.24 6.06
N GLU A 36 4.67 14.92 6.40
CA GLU A 36 3.40 14.22 6.77
C GLU A 36 2.57 13.84 5.53
N ILE A 37 3.15 13.97 4.35
CA ILE A 37 2.43 13.91 3.09
C ILE A 37 2.43 12.46 2.57
N ALA A 38 1.29 11.79 2.68
CA ALA A 38 1.02 10.56 1.92
C ALA A 38 0.54 10.89 0.48
N CYS A 39 0.02 12.11 0.26
CA CYS A 39 -0.55 12.64 -0.98
C CYS A 39 -1.37 11.59 -1.76
N GLY A 40 -2.65 11.47 -1.43
CA GLY A 40 -3.61 10.77 -2.26
C GLY A 40 -5.04 10.99 -1.79
N ASP A 41 -5.95 10.33 -2.50
CA ASP A 41 -7.39 10.54 -2.37
C ASP A 41 -8.09 9.31 -1.81
N VAL A 42 -7.50 8.12 -1.96
CA VAL A 42 -7.94 6.87 -1.32
C VAL A 42 -6.73 6.05 -0.85
N SER A 43 -6.83 5.51 0.36
CA SER A 43 -5.77 4.70 0.97
C SER A 43 -6.29 3.48 1.68
N GLY A 44 -5.62 2.36 1.49
CA GLY A 44 -5.80 1.16 2.30
C GLY A 44 -4.70 1.02 3.34
N LEU A 45 -5.07 0.68 4.57
CA LEU A 45 -4.19 0.57 5.71
C LEU A 45 -4.35 -0.79 6.37
N ILE A 46 -3.24 -1.35 6.85
CA ILE A 46 -3.28 -2.57 7.65
C ILE A 46 -2.29 -2.47 8.82
N GLY A 47 -2.71 -2.99 9.97
CA GLY A 47 -1.84 -3.25 11.10
C GLY A 47 -1.16 -4.61 10.95
N MET A 48 0.10 -4.71 11.35
CA MET A 48 0.86 -5.95 11.34
C MET A 48 1.45 -6.20 12.73
N VAL A 49 1.32 -7.40 13.25
CA VAL A 49 1.85 -7.78 14.57
C VAL A 49 2.59 -9.10 14.43
N GLY A 50 3.88 -9.11 14.74
CA GLY A 50 4.69 -10.31 14.81
C GLY A 50 5.20 -10.53 16.24
N PRO A 51 5.80 -11.69 16.53
CA PRO A 51 6.31 -12.02 17.86
C PRO A 51 7.38 -11.05 18.36
N GLN A 52 8.16 -10.49 17.44
CA GLN A 52 9.29 -9.62 17.74
C GLN A 52 8.98 -8.14 17.53
N THR A 53 8.11 -7.79 16.58
CA THR A 53 7.82 -6.38 16.24
C THR A 53 6.39 -6.21 15.76
N ARG A 54 5.88 -4.99 15.86
CA ARG A 54 4.60 -4.56 15.29
C ARG A 54 4.82 -3.41 14.33
N GLY A 55 3.93 -3.25 13.37
CA GLY A 55 4.04 -2.21 12.37
C GLY A 55 2.72 -1.88 11.74
N SER A 56 2.79 -1.01 10.76
CA SER A 56 1.68 -0.59 9.93
C SER A 56 2.16 -0.41 8.52
N PHE A 57 1.28 -0.76 7.59
CA PHE A 57 1.47 -0.59 6.17
C PHE A 57 0.29 0.22 5.64
N SER A 58 0.56 1.08 4.67
CA SER A 58 -0.50 1.70 3.88
C SER A 58 -0.10 1.79 2.42
N ILE A 59 -1.11 1.69 1.57
CA ILE A 59 -1.03 2.03 0.17
C ILE A 59 -1.99 3.18 -0.12
N THR A 60 -1.52 4.18 -0.85
CA THR A 60 -2.26 5.41 -1.16
C THR A 60 -2.25 5.62 -2.66
N PHE A 61 -3.41 5.94 -3.23
CA PHE A 61 -3.59 6.22 -4.64
C PHE A 61 -4.18 7.62 -4.83
N ASP A 62 -3.82 8.30 -5.92
CA ASP A 62 -4.62 9.42 -6.40
C ASP A 62 -5.94 8.92 -7.04
N GLU A 63 -6.93 9.80 -7.10
CA GLU A 63 -8.28 9.48 -7.59
C GLU A 63 -8.24 8.89 -9.00
N GLU A 64 -7.48 9.50 -9.91
CA GLU A 64 -7.38 9.06 -11.30
C GLU A 64 -6.80 7.64 -11.45
N LEU A 65 -5.77 7.31 -10.68
CA LEU A 65 -5.21 5.96 -10.66
C LEU A 65 -6.20 4.96 -10.07
N ALA A 66 -6.87 5.29 -8.97
CA ALA A 66 -7.84 4.39 -8.34
C ALA A 66 -8.99 4.05 -9.29
N LEU A 67 -9.57 5.06 -9.96
CA LEU A 67 -10.63 4.86 -10.96
C LEU A 67 -10.16 4.05 -12.16
N THR A 68 -8.93 4.29 -12.62
CA THR A 68 -8.36 3.52 -13.74
C THR A 68 -8.07 2.07 -13.36
N ILE A 69 -7.67 1.80 -12.11
CA ILE A 69 -7.49 0.43 -11.62
C ILE A 69 -8.86 -0.28 -11.57
N MET A 70 -9.91 0.39 -11.08
CA MET A 70 -11.29 -0.13 -11.09
C MET A 70 -11.71 -0.56 -12.51
N GLU A 71 -11.53 0.34 -13.46
CA GLU A 71 -11.85 0.13 -14.87
C GLU A 71 -11.11 -1.07 -15.45
N ARG A 72 -9.81 -1.18 -15.17
CA ARG A 72 -8.97 -2.26 -15.70
C ARG A 72 -9.26 -3.62 -15.04
N MET A 73 -9.70 -3.63 -13.78
CA MET A 73 -9.98 -4.87 -13.05
C MET A 73 -11.41 -5.39 -13.29
N LEU A 74 -12.39 -4.50 -13.34
CA LEU A 74 -13.82 -4.85 -13.33
C LEU A 74 -14.56 -4.41 -14.61
N GLY A 75 -13.92 -3.60 -15.46
CA GLY A 75 -14.52 -3.11 -16.71
C GLY A 75 -15.44 -1.90 -16.51
N GLU A 76 -15.51 -1.36 -15.30
CA GLU A 76 -16.39 -0.25 -14.94
C GLU A 76 -15.57 0.88 -14.30
N ARG A 77 -15.85 2.12 -14.71
CA ARG A 77 -15.17 3.32 -14.22
C ARG A 77 -16.18 4.25 -13.57
N PRO A 78 -16.22 4.33 -12.23
CA PRO A 78 -17.04 5.30 -11.53
C PRO A 78 -16.61 6.75 -11.82
N ASP A 79 -17.51 7.71 -11.63
CA ASP A 79 -17.21 9.14 -11.81
C ASP A 79 -16.38 9.73 -10.66
N ALA A 80 -16.36 9.05 -9.50
CA ALA A 80 -15.66 9.47 -8.29
C ALA A 80 -15.37 8.26 -7.40
N ILE A 81 -14.55 8.46 -6.36
CA ILE A 81 -14.32 7.42 -5.34
C ILE A 81 -15.63 7.14 -4.57
N ASP A 82 -16.17 5.93 -4.75
CA ASP A 82 -17.37 5.41 -4.09
C ASP A 82 -17.07 4.14 -3.28
N GLU A 83 -18.11 3.45 -2.82
CA GLU A 83 -18.00 2.23 -2.00
C GLU A 83 -17.25 1.11 -2.76
N GLU A 84 -17.53 0.94 -4.05
CA GLU A 84 -16.91 -0.10 -4.87
C GLU A 84 -15.41 0.16 -5.07
N VAL A 85 -15.03 1.42 -5.29
CA VAL A 85 -13.60 1.81 -5.34
C VAL A 85 -12.93 1.54 -3.99
N THR A 86 -13.59 1.87 -2.87
CA THR A 86 -13.02 1.60 -1.55
C THR A 86 -12.86 0.12 -1.25
N ASP A 87 -13.83 -0.72 -1.64
CA ASP A 87 -13.77 -2.17 -1.47
C ASP A 87 -12.62 -2.77 -2.30
N MET A 88 -12.48 -2.33 -3.56
CA MET A 88 -11.38 -2.75 -4.42
C MET A 88 -10.02 -2.35 -3.85
N VAL A 89 -9.87 -1.15 -3.26
CA VAL A 89 -8.65 -0.75 -2.55
C VAL A 89 -8.40 -1.62 -1.31
N GLY A 90 -9.44 -2.01 -0.59
CA GLY A 90 -9.38 -2.95 0.53
C GLY A 90 -8.84 -4.32 0.10
N GLU A 91 -9.37 -4.87 -0.99
CA GLU A 91 -8.93 -6.16 -1.56
C GLU A 91 -7.49 -6.10 -2.09
N ILE A 92 -7.10 -5.01 -2.77
CA ILE A 92 -5.70 -4.79 -3.18
C ILE A 92 -4.80 -4.78 -1.95
N THR A 93 -5.19 -4.05 -0.89
CA THR A 93 -4.41 -3.98 0.35
C THR A 93 -4.22 -5.37 0.95
N ASN A 94 -5.28 -6.16 1.04
CA ASN A 94 -5.24 -7.52 1.56
C ASN A 94 -4.34 -8.45 0.72
N MET A 95 -4.46 -8.39 -0.61
CA MET A 95 -3.63 -9.20 -1.51
C MET A 95 -2.15 -8.82 -1.42
N VAL A 96 -1.83 -7.53 -1.38
CA VAL A 96 -0.45 -7.03 -1.28
C VAL A 96 0.18 -7.47 0.04
N THR A 97 -0.55 -7.31 1.14
CA THR A 97 -0.04 -7.66 2.46
C THR A 97 0.08 -9.18 2.58
N GLY A 98 -0.91 -9.95 2.12
CA GLY A 98 -0.89 -11.41 2.03
C GLY A 98 0.35 -11.94 1.30
N GLY A 99 0.62 -11.40 0.12
CA GLY A 99 1.84 -11.72 -0.64
C GLY A 99 3.12 -11.36 0.12
N ALA A 100 3.15 -10.20 0.76
CA ALA A 100 4.30 -9.75 1.53
C ALA A 100 4.57 -10.65 2.75
N LYS A 101 3.53 -11.13 3.45
CA LYS A 101 3.68 -12.10 4.56
C LYS A 101 4.27 -13.41 4.11
N ASN A 102 3.86 -13.96 2.97
CA ASN A 102 4.44 -15.20 2.46
C ASN A 102 5.94 -15.03 2.22
N LEU A 103 6.33 -13.95 1.52
CA LEU A 103 7.73 -13.63 1.24
C LEU A 103 8.56 -13.30 2.50
N LEU A 104 7.94 -12.71 3.52
CA LEU A 104 8.57 -12.44 4.82
C LEU A 104 8.72 -13.73 5.65
N GLY A 105 7.74 -14.61 5.61
CA GLY A 105 7.75 -15.91 6.27
C GLY A 105 8.87 -16.82 5.74
N GLU A 106 9.10 -16.81 4.42
CA GLU A 106 10.26 -17.49 3.80
C GLU A 106 11.61 -16.98 4.32
N LYS A 107 11.65 -15.74 4.81
CA LYS A 107 12.83 -15.11 5.42
C LYS A 107 12.89 -15.27 6.95
N GLY A 108 11.97 -16.03 7.53
CA GLY A 108 11.88 -16.27 8.97
C GLY A 108 11.18 -15.17 9.77
N PHE A 109 10.47 -14.25 9.10
CA PHE A 109 9.67 -13.22 9.76
C PHE A 109 8.19 -13.59 9.72
N ASP A 110 7.64 -13.92 10.88
CA ASP A 110 6.22 -14.24 11.03
C ASP A 110 5.42 -13.02 11.50
N PHE A 111 4.31 -12.76 10.84
CA PHE A 111 3.43 -11.63 11.09
C PHE A 111 1.97 -12.04 10.92
N ASP A 112 1.14 -11.63 11.88
CA ASP A 112 -0.30 -11.59 11.75
C ASP A 112 -0.75 -10.23 11.22
N MET A 113 -1.78 -10.25 10.37
CA MET A 113 -2.38 -9.06 9.79
C MET A 113 -3.72 -8.78 10.44
N ALA A 114 -3.95 -7.51 10.74
CA ALA A 114 -5.29 -7.02 11.04
C ALA A 114 -6.16 -7.00 9.77
N THR A 115 -7.44 -6.69 9.93
CA THR A 115 -8.32 -6.39 8.79
C THR A 115 -7.93 -5.04 8.17
N PRO A 116 -7.89 -4.92 6.83
CA PRO A 116 -7.66 -3.64 6.18
C PRO A 116 -8.71 -2.59 6.57
N ILE A 117 -8.28 -1.34 6.64
CA ILE A 117 -9.15 -0.17 6.78
C ILE A 117 -8.90 0.73 5.57
N VAL A 118 -9.97 1.20 4.95
CA VAL A 118 -9.89 2.10 3.80
C VAL A 118 -10.32 3.50 4.22
N VAL A 119 -9.56 4.49 3.79
CA VAL A 119 -9.80 5.92 4.02
C VAL A 119 -9.94 6.58 2.66
N SER A 120 -11.05 7.29 2.45
CA SER A 120 -11.30 8.12 1.28
C SER A 120 -11.47 9.58 1.67
N GLY A 121 -10.89 10.47 0.88
CA GLY A 121 -10.91 11.91 1.12
C GLY A 121 -9.80 12.61 0.37
N LYS A 122 -10.14 13.68 -0.37
CA LYS A 122 -9.18 14.37 -1.23
C LYS A 122 -7.99 14.92 -0.44
N GLY A 123 -6.78 14.62 -0.89
CA GLY A 123 -5.54 15.10 -0.30
C GLY A 123 -5.35 14.72 1.18
N HIS A 124 -5.91 13.59 1.61
CA HIS A 124 -5.75 13.16 3.00
C HIS A 124 -4.31 12.70 3.30
N THR A 125 -3.99 12.64 4.59
CA THR A 125 -2.64 12.28 5.06
C THR A 125 -2.68 11.05 5.93
N ILE A 126 -1.73 10.12 5.72
CA ILE A 126 -1.51 8.97 6.59
C ILE A 126 -0.28 9.22 7.46
N THR A 127 -0.47 9.05 8.78
CA THR A 127 0.59 9.19 9.78
C THR A 127 0.76 7.91 10.59
N HIS A 128 1.81 7.14 10.28
CA HIS A 128 2.21 6.01 11.10
C HIS A 128 2.73 6.48 12.47
N LYS A 129 2.13 5.95 13.55
CA LYS A 129 2.47 6.30 14.95
C LYS A 129 3.52 5.38 15.60
N SER A 130 4.07 4.43 14.85
CA SER A 130 5.18 3.58 15.30
C SER A 130 6.44 4.39 15.60
N GLN A 131 7.28 3.90 16.51
CA GLN A 131 8.53 4.56 16.92
C GLN A 131 9.73 4.31 16.00
N GLY A 132 9.59 3.41 15.00
CA GLY A 132 10.65 3.16 14.04
C GLY A 132 10.67 4.10 12.84
N LYS A 133 11.52 3.75 11.87
CA LYS A 133 11.68 4.51 10.64
C LYS A 133 10.47 4.27 9.74
N LYS A 134 9.89 5.36 9.25
CA LYS A 134 8.83 5.37 8.25
C LYS A 134 9.48 5.41 6.88
N ILE A 135 9.25 4.38 6.08
CA ILE A 135 9.79 4.30 4.73
C ILE A 135 8.63 4.52 3.77
N ILE A 136 8.78 5.49 2.87
CA ILE A 136 7.85 5.75 1.79
C ILE A 136 8.51 5.42 0.46
N MET A 137 7.74 4.79 -0.43
CA MET A 137 8.15 4.45 -1.77
C MET A 137 7.09 4.94 -2.77
N PRO A 138 7.41 5.95 -3.58
CA PRO A 138 6.49 6.45 -4.60
C PRO A 138 6.52 5.56 -5.84
N PHE A 139 5.39 5.51 -6.52
CA PHE A 139 5.17 4.85 -7.79
C PHE A 139 4.44 5.79 -8.73
N SER A 140 4.75 5.66 -10.02
CA SER A 140 4.08 6.42 -11.07
C SER A 140 3.72 5.51 -12.23
N CYS A 141 2.62 5.78 -12.90
CA CYS A 141 2.26 5.18 -14.17
C CYS A 141 1.62 6.23 -15.09
N ASP A 142 1.09 5.75 -16.22
CA ASP A 142 0.35 6.56 -17.18
C ASP A 142 -0.92 7.19 -16.60
N ALA A 143 -1.56 6.52 -15.64
CA ALA A 143 -2.83 6.92 -15.06
C ALA A 143 -2.72 7.75 -13.77
N GLY A 144 -1.55 7.82 -13.13
CA GLY A 144 -1.39 8.56 -11.88
C GLY A 144 -0.27 8.02 -11.00
N ASN A 145 -0.39 8.28 -9.70
CA ASN A 145 0.63 8.00 -8.70
C ASN A 145 0.08 7.17 -7.54
N ALA A 146 0.93 6.30 -7.02
CA ALA A 146 0.67 5.58 -5.79
C ALA A 146 1.86 5.71 -4.83
N ASN A 147 1.61 5.57 -3.53
CA ASN A 147 2.63 5.54 -2.51
C ASN A 147 2.42 4.33 -1.61
N ILE A 148 3.48 3.55 -1.37
CA ILE A 148 3.53 2.61 -0.25
C ILE A 148 4.25 3.28 0.91
N GLU A 149 3.69 3.12 2.10
CA GLU A 149 4.37 3.42 3.35
C GLU A 149 4.40 2.18 4.23
N VAL A 150 5.55 1.96 4.86
CA VAL A 150 5.72 0.93 5.87
C VAL A 150 6.48 1.48 7.05
N SER A 151 6.03 1.11 8.24
CA SER A 151 6.71 1.49 9.47
C SER A 151 6.53 0.43 10.54
N PHE A 152 7.66 -0.01 11.10
CA PHE A 152 7.71 -1.00 12.17
C PHE A 152 8.33 -0.39 13.41
N ASP A 153 7.87 -0.81 14.59
CA ASP A 153 8.47 -0.43 15.86
C ASP A 153 9.91 -0.95 15.96
N LYS A 154 10.72 -0.24 16.75
CA LYS A 154 12.04 -0.73 17.11
C LYS A 154 11.86 -1.98 17.98
N LEU A 155 12.62 -3.01 17.66
CA LEU A 155 12.91 -4.12 18.57
C LEU A 155 13.52 -3.59 19.86
#